data_AF-A0A2R6FP79-F1
#
_entry.id   AF-A0A2R6FP79-F1
#
_cell.length_a   1.000
_cell.length_b   1.000
_cell.length_c   1.000
_cell.angle_alpha   90.00
_cell.angle_beta   90.00
_cell.angle_gamma   90.00
#
_symmetry.space_group_name_H-M   'P 1'
#
loop_
_entity.id
_entity.type
_entity.pdbx_description
1 polymer ?
#
loop_
_entity_poly.entity_id
_entity_poly.type
_entity_poly.pdbx_seq_one_letter_code
_entity_poly.pdbx_strand_id
1 'polypeptide(L)'
;MDALSFRADEHVDSAFVTALRAEGYAVSTVNEDYERGLHDEDHLVACRESGRVVLTNDDDFVELGRHVEHAGIIRYSEQSLAPGEFVRAIRRIDGHFSPEAMDGHIEWLEQWL
;
A
#
# COMPACT_ATOMS: atom_id res chain seq x y z
N MET A 1 14.08 -10.50 -8.53
CA MET A 1 13.57 -9.30 -7.86
C MET A 1 12.54 -9.80 -6.88
N ASP A 2 12.67 -9.40 -5.62
CA ASP A 2 11.71 -9.79 -4.60
C ASP A 2 10.42 -9.02 -4.84
N ALA A 3 9.28 -9.68 -4.66
CA ALA A 3 7.98 -9.06 -4.87
C ALA A 3 7.69 -8.04 -3.76
N LEU A 4 6.98 -6.97 -4.10
CA LEU A 4 6.48 -6.02 -3.13
C LEU A 4 5.53 -6.72 -2.14
N SER A 5 5.56 -6.24 -0.90
CA SER A 5 4.64 -6.64 0.15
C SER A 5 3.89 -5.44 0.67
N PHE A 6 2.67 -5.64 1.18
CA PHE A 6 1.73 -4.55 1.39
C PHE A 6 1.14 -4.53 2.81
N ARG A 7 0.87 -3.32 3.28
CA ARG A 7 -0.02 -3.03 4.40
C ARG A 7 -1.21 -2.23 3.88
N ALA A 8 -2.38 -2.82 3.93
CA ALA A 8 -3.63 -2.15 3.60
C ALA A 8 -4.16 -1.40 4.81
N ASP A 9 -4.37 -0.11 4.61
CA ASP A 9 -5.02 0.80 5.56
C ASP A 9 -6.49 0.38 5.84
N GLU A 10 -7.08 0.89 6.94
CA GLU A 10 -8.40 0.48 7.45
C GLU A 10 -9.53 0.71 6.43
N HIS A 11 -9.40 1.76 5.62
CA HIS A 11 -10.39 2.13 4.61
C HIS A 11 -10.20 1.40 3.27
N VAL A 12 -9.22 0.51 3.16
CA VAL A 12 -9.01 -0.27 1.94
C VAL A 12 -10.05 -1.38 1.81
N ASP A 13 -10.71 -1.45 0.65
CA ASP A 13 -11.72 -2.48 0.40
C ASP A 13 -11.12 -3.88 0.56
N SER A 14 -11.73 -4.66 1.45
CA SER A 14 -11.41 -6.07 1.70
C SER A 14 -11.40 -6.95 0.44
N ALA A 15 -12.15 -6.56 -0.61
CA ALA A 15 -12.14 -7.23 -1.91
C ALA A 15 -10.78 -7.08 -2.62
N PHE A 16 -10.13 -5.91 -2.52
CA PHE A 16 -8.79 -5.69 -3.06
C PHE A 16 -7.74 -6.50 -2.29
N VAL A 17 -7.83 -6.51 -0.96
CA VAL A 17 -6.95 -7.33 -0.11
C VAL A 17 -7.08 -8.81 -0.45
N THR A 18 -8.32 -9.31 -0.56
CA THR A 18 -8.61 -10.69 -0.97
C THR A 18 -8.02 -11.02 -2.33
N ALA A 19 -8.21 -10.13 -3.31
CA ALA A 19 -7.74 -10.33 -4.68
C ALA A 19 -6.20 -10.34 -4.76
N LEU A 20 -5.51 -9.44 -4.06
CA LEU A 20 -4.05 -9.43 -4.00
C LEU A 20 -3.48 -10.70 -3.36
N ARG A 21 -4.08 -11.14 -2.24
CA ARG A 21 -3.68 -12.39 -1.57
C ARG A 21 -3.89 -13.60 -2.48
N ALA A 22 -4.97 -13.62 -3.27
CA ALA A 22 -5.23 -14.69 -4.24
C ALA A 22 -4.16 -14.77 -5.35
N GLU A 23 -3.50 -13.66 -5.68
CA GLU A 23 -2.36 -13.62 -6.60
C GLU A 23 -1.01 -13.91 -5.93
N GLY A 24 -1.00 -14.19 -4.62
CA GLY A 24 0.20 -14.58 -3.88
C GLY A 24 0.96 -13.42 -3.23
N TYR A 25 0.45 -12.19 -3.28
CA TYR A 25 1.07 -11.07 -2.58
C TYR A 25 0.92 -11.20 -1.06
N ALA A 26 1.98 -10.85 -0.35
CA ALA A 26 1.96 -10.73 1.11
C ALA A 26 1.25 -9.43 1.49
N VAL A 27 -0.02 -9.52 1.91
CA VAL A 27 -0.82 -8.37 2.33
C VAL A 27 -1.25 -8.51 3.78
N SER A 28 -0.89 -7.54 4.61
CA SER A 28 -1.39 -7.35 5.97
C SER A 28 -2.42 -6.23 6.00
N THR A 29 -3.38 -6.28 6.92
CA THR A 29 -4.38 -5.22 7.13
C THR A 29 -4.12 -4.57 8.47
N VAL A 30 -4.43 -3.28 8.59
CA VAL A 30 -4.54 -2.60 9.88
C VAL A 30 -5.53 -3.36 10.79
N ASN A 31 -5.15 -3.61 12.04
CA ASN A 31 -6.05 -4.16 13.06
C ASN A 31 -6.53 -3.00 13.96
N GLU A 32 -7.82 -2.68 13.89
CA GLU A 32 -8.47 -1.58 14.64
C GLU A 32 -8.21 -1.62 16.17
N ASP A 33 -7.94 -2.80 16.74
CA ASP A 33 -7.70 -2.99 18.17
C ASP A 33 -6.23 -2.85 18.59
N TYR A 34 -5.27 -2.99 17.67
CA TYR A 34 -3.83 -2.81 17.94
C TYR A 34 -3.36 -1.39 17.64
N GLU A 35 -4.00 -0.73 16.67
CA GLU A 35 -3.55 0.56 16.12
C GLU A 35 -4.34 1.77 16.64
N ARG A 36 -5.36 1.57 17.50
CA ARG A 36 -6.13 2.63 18.19
C ARG A 36 -5.32 3.56 19.12
N GLY A 37 -3.99 3.50 19.07
CA GLY A 37 -3.05 4.38 19.77
C GLY A 37 -1.70 4.59 19.07
N LEU A 38 -1.53 4.12 17.83
CA LEU A 38 -0.35 4.44 17.00
C LEU A 38 -0.71 5.67 16.15
N HIS A 39 0.17 6.67 16.13
CA HIS A 39 0.00 7.79 15.21
C HIS A 39 0.38 7.33 13.79
N ASP A 40 -0.20 7.94 12.75
CA ASP A 40 0.06 7.57 11.34
C ASP A 40 1.56 7.55 10.98
N GLU A 41 2.36 8.37 11.67
CA GLU A 41 3.82 8.39 11.53
C GLU A 41 4.45 7.09 12.02
N ASP A 42 4.06 6.60 13.20
CA ASP A 42 4.52 5.31 13.73
C ASP A 42 4.11 4.16 12.81
N HIS A 43 2.94 4.27 12.16
CA HIS A 43 2.48 3.28 11.21
C HIS A 43 3.35 3.24 9.94
N LEU A 44 3.71 4.40 9.38
CA LEU A 44 4.64 4.48 8.25
C LEU A 44 6.02 3.93 8.61
N VAL A 45 6.54 4.27 9.80
CA VAL A 45 7.82 3.75 10.29
C VAL A 45 7.78 2.23 10.42
N ALA A 46 6.74 1.66 11.03
CA ALA A 46 6.59 0.21 11.16
C ALA A 46 6.46 -0.50 9.80
N CYS A 47 5.79 0.15 8.83
CA CYS A 47 5.72 -0.35 7.46
C CYS A 47 7.10 -0.35 6.79
N ARG A 48 7.88 0.74 6.94
CA ARG A 48 9.26 0.83 6.45
C ARG A 48 10.15 -0.25 7.04
N GLU A 49 10.16 -0.40 8.37
CA GLU A 49 10.97 -1.40 9.08
C GLU A 49 10.66 -2.84 8.64
N SER A 50 9.43 -3.08 8.21
CA SER A 50 9.00 -4.39 7.70
C SER A 50 9.01 -4.51 6.17
N GLY A 51 9.49 -3.49 5.44
CA GLY A 51 9.58 -3.48 3.98
C GLY A 51 8.21 -3.54 3.28
N ARG A 52 7.17 -3.00 3.92
CA ARG A 52 5.79 -3.02 3.41
C ARG A 52 5.39 -1.68 2.83
N VAL A 53 4.91 -1.73 1.60
CA VAL A 53 4.29 -0.59 0.91
C VAL A 53 2.89 -0.37 1.49
N VAL A 54 2.55 0.87 1.83
CA VAL A 54 1.20 1.21 2.30
C VAL A 54 0.25 1.30 1.11
N LEU A 55 -0.92 0.67 1.23
CA LEU A 55 -2.06 0.85 0.34
C LEU A 55 -3.09 1.69 1.08
N THR A 56 -3.51 2.82 0.49
CA THR A 56 -4.52 3.71 1.08
C THR A 56 -5.37 4.38 0.01
N ASN A 57 -6.56 4.83 0.38
CA ASN A 57 -7.41 5.73 -0.41
C ASN A 57 -7.53 7.14 0.19
N ASP A 58 -6.78 7.43 1.26
CA ASP A 58 -6.72 8.72 1.92
C ASP A 58 -5.43 9.48 1.56
N ASP A 59 -5.49 10.80 1.64
CA ASP A 59 -4.37 11.69 1.38
C ASP A 59 -3.48 11.90 2.63
N ASP A 60 -3.95 11.56 3.83
CA ASP A 60 -3.18 11.75 5.07
C ASP A 60 -1.82 11.01 5.05
N PHE A 61 -1.78 9.76 4.62
CA PHE A 61 -0.51 9.02 4.43
C PHE A 61 0.36 9.63 3.33
N VAL A 62 -0.25 10.17 2.26
CA VAL A 62 0.49 10.80 1.15
C VAL A 62 1.17 12.08 1.62
N GLU A 63 0.45 12.93 2.35
CA GLU A 63 0.99 14.17 2.90
C GLU A 63 2.07 13.87 3.95
N LEU A 64 1.83 12.88 4.82
CA LEU A 64 2.81 12.47 5.82
C LEU A 64 4.08 11.85 5.21
N GLY A 65 3.93 11.03 4.17
CA GLY A 65 5.03 10.36 3.47
C GLY A 65 5.99 11.33 2.77
N ARG A 66 5.59 12.58 2.54
CA ARG A 66 6.52 13.63 2.04
C ARG A 66 7.55 14.06 3.08
N HIS A 67 7.31 13.77 4.35
CA HIS A 67 8.11 14.23 5.47
C HIS A 67 8.65 13.09 6.33
N VAL A 68 8.08 11.89 6.19
CA VAL A 68 8.44 10.69 6.93
C VAL A 68 8.98 9.65 5.96
N GLU A 69 10.09 9.02 6.30
CA GLU A 69 10.64 7.93 5.49
C GLU A 69 9.70 6.71 5.48
N HIS A 70 9.48 6.10 4.31
CA HIS A 70 8.58 4.95 4.15
C HIS A 70 9.10 3.95 3.10
N ALA A 71 8.66 2.69 3.16
CA ALA A 71 8.99 1.66 2.15
C ALA A 71 8.23 1.83 0.82
N GLY A 72 7.31 2.80 0.76
CA GLY A 72 6.51 3.12 -0.41
C GLY A 72 5.06 3.34 -0.04
N ILE A 73 4.35 4.16 -0.82
CA ILE A 73 2.92 4.39 -0.66
C ILE A 73 2.29 4.25 -2.05
N ILE A 74 1.22 3.47 -2.15
CA ILE A 74 0.37 3.42 -3.33
C ILE A 74 -1.00 3.93 -2.91
N ARG A 75 -1.40 5.03 -3.52
CA ARG A 75 -2.68 5.67 -3.27
C ARG A 75 -3.61 5.49 -4.46
N TYR A 76 -4.87 5.16 -4.19
CA TYR A 76 -5.91 5.05 -5.21
C TYR A 76 -7.09 5.96 -4.85
N SER A 77 -7.79 6.47 -5.86
CA SER A 77 -8.90 7.41 -5.78
C SER A 77 -10.23 6.76 -6.08
N GLU A 78 -10.23 5.84 -7.04
CA GLU A 78 -11.45 5.25 -7.56
C GLU A 78 -11.94 4.10 -6.67
N GLN A 79 -12.94 4.37 -5.84
CA GLN A 79 -13.53 3.36 -4.96
C GLN A 79 -14.40 2.36 -5.72
N SER A 80 -14.85 2.68 -6.94
CA SER A 80 -15.63 1.76 -7.77
C SER A 80 -14.79 0.85 -8.67
N LEU A 81 -13.46 0.87 -8.52
CA LEU A 81 -12.55 0.08 -9.32
C LEU A 81 -12.83 -1.43 -9.15
N ALA A 82 -12.85 -2.19 -10.24
CA ALA A 82 -13.03 -3.63 -10.12
C ALA A 82 -11.76 -4.25 -9.49
N PRO A 83 -11.88 -5.26 -8.59
CA PRO A 83 -10.71 -5.88 -7.96
C PRO A 83 -9.67 -6.42 -8.95
N GLY A 84 -10.13 -6.90 -10.11
CA GLY A 84 -9.23 -7.37 -11.16
C GLY A 84 -8.43 -6.24 -11.84
N GLU A 85 -8.95 -5.02 -11.90
CA GLU A 85 -8.21 -3.86 -12.42
C GLU A 85 -7.21 -3.37 -11.38
N PHE A 86 -7.61 -3.30 -10.11
CA PHE A 86 -6.72 -2.97 -8.99
C PHE A 86 -5.49 -3.89 -8.97
N VAL A 87 -5.72 -5.20 -8.99
CA VAL A 87 -4.64 -6.21 -9.01
C VAL A 87 -3.74 -6.07 -10.24
N ARG A 88 -4.30 -5.80 -11.43
CA ARG A 88 -3.49 -5.61 -12.65
C ARG A 88 -2.58 -4.39 -12.52
N ALA A 89 -3.06 -3.29 -11.96
CA ALA A 89 -2.25 -2.11 -11.73
C ALA A 89 -1.11 -2.40 -10.74
N ILE A 90 -1.41 -3.04 -9.60
CA ILE A 90 -0.39 -3.46 -8.62
C ILE A 90 0.67 -4.36 -9.25
N ARG A 91 0.29 -5.31 -10.12
CA ARG A 91 1.25 -6.17 -10.85
C ARG A 91 2.17 -5.37 -11.78
N ARG A 92 1.68 -4.28 -12.38
CA ARG A 92 2.52 -3.41 -13.22
C ARG A 92 3.51 -2.60 -12.37
N ILE A 93 3.07 -2.10 -11.21
CA ILE A 93 3.94 -1.42 -10.23
C ILE A 93 5.03 -2.36 -9.73
N ASP A 94 4.65 -3.56 -9.27
CA ASP A 94 5.56 -4.61 -8.80
C ASP A 94 6.54 -5.10 -9.89
N GLY A 95 6.11 -5.09 -11.16
CA GLY A 95 6.99 -5.38 -12.28
C GLY A 95 7.95 -4.23 -12.63
N HIS A 96 7.69 -3.02 -12.17
CA HIS A 96 8.51 -1.83 -12.42
C HIS A 96 9.50 -1.53 -11.29
N PHE A 97 9.06 -1.66 -10.04
CA PHE A 97 9.83 -1.34 -8.85
C PHE A 97 10.28 -2.60 -8.12
N SER A 98 11.58 -2.66 -7.78
CA SER A 98 12.02 -3.53 -6.68
C SER A 98 11.66 -2.87 -5.33
N PRO A 99 11.67 -3.61 -4.21
CA PRO A 99 11.44 -3.02 -2.89
C PRO A 99 12.36 -1.82 -2.59
N GLU A 100 13.63 -1.89 -2.98
CA GLU A 100 14.59 -0.79 -2.79
C GLU A 100 14.28 0.40 -3.70
N ALA A 101 13.77 0.15 -4.90
CA ALA A 101 13.37 1.21 -5.83
C ALA A 101 12.03 1.86 -5.44
N MET A 102 11.19 1.15 -4.68
CA MET A 102 9.92 1.65 -4.16
C MET A 102 10.10 2.47 -2.87
N ASP A 103 11.24 2.34 -2.18
CA ASP A 103 11.54 3.07 -0.95
C ASP A 103 11.49 4.59 -1.18
N GLY A 104 10.70 5.29 -0.35
CA GLY A 104 10.47 6.73 -0.49
C GLY A 104 9.60 7.14 -1.69
N HIS A 105 9.05 6.21 -2.48
CA HIS A 105 8.16 6.53 -3.59
C HIS A 105 6.67 6.56 -3.21
N ILE A 106 5.95 7.51 -3.78
CA ILE A 106 4.49 7.61 -3.70
C ILE A 106 3.93 7.46 -5.11
N GLU A 107 3.20 6.39 -5.34
CA GLU A 107 2.61 6.05 -6.63
C GLU A 107 1.09 6.19 -6.60
N TRP A 108 0.54 6.71 -7.69
CA TRP A 108 -0.91 6.85 -7.88
C TRP A 108 -1.39 5.69 -8.73
N LEU A 109 -2.22 4.82 -8.17
CA LEU A 109 -2.66 3.58 -8.83
C LEU A 109 -3.31 3.85 -10.19
N GLU A 110 -4.01 4.98 -10.35
CA GLU A 110 -4.63 5.40 -11.61
C GLU A 110 -3.64 5.55 -12.77
N GLN A 111 -2.38 5.85 -12.50
CA GLN A 111 -1.32 5.96 -13.52
C GLN A 111 -0.93 4.59 -14.11
N TRP A 112 -1.40 3.51 -13.48
CA TRP A 112 -1.05 2.13 -13.78
C TRP A 112 -2.25 1.29 -14.25
N LEU A 113 -3.44 1.87 -14.44
CA LEU A 113 -4.64 1.18 -14.94
C LEU A 113 -4.53 0.76 -16.42
#